data_AF-A0A368B0S2-F1
#
_entry.id   AF-A0A368B0S2-F1
#
_cell.length_a   1.000
_cell.length_b   1.000
_cell.length_c   1.000
_cell.angle_alpha   90.00
_cell.angle_beta   90.00
_cell.angle_gamma   90.00
#
_symmetry.space_group_name_H-M   'P 1'
#
loop_
_entity.id
_entity.type
_entity.pdbx_description
1 polymer ?
#
loop_
_entity_poly.entity_id
_entity_poly.type
_entity_poly.pdbx_seq_one_letter_code
_entity_poly.pdbx_strand_id
1 'polypeptide(L)' 'MRFILIIPLFALLSIVIGTVAFQYSMEYSEERELENLIISCMEQFGHYSDELVSCLNKNL' A
#
# COMPACT_ATOMS: atom_id res chain seq x y z
N MET A 1 -37.54 -20.41 -0.48
CA MET A 1 -36.71 -20.35 0.75
C MET A 1 -35.20 -20.45 0.50
N ARG A 2 -34.71 -21.22 -0.48
CA ARG A 2 -33.27 -21.42 -0.72
C ARG A 2 -32.48 -20.15 -1.09
N PHE A 3 -33.10 -19.19 -1.77
CA PHE A 3 -32.47 -17.91 -2.15
C PHE A 3 -32.17 -16.97 -0.99
N ILE A 4 -32.91 -17.07 0.11
CA ILE A 4 -32.72 -16.22 1.30
C ILE A 4 -31.36 -16.52 1.97
N LEU A 5 -30.83 -17.73 1.83
CA LEU A 5 -29.52 -18.11 2.35
C LEU A 5 -28.36 -17.75 1.42
N ILE A 6 -28.64 -17.50 0.14
CA ILE A 6 -27.62 -17.17 -0.87
C ILE A 6 -27.21 -15.70 -0.79
N ILE A 7 -28.17 -14.81 -0.52
CA ILE A 7 -27.94 -13.36 -0.37
C ILE A 7 -26.90 -13.04 0.72
N PRO A 8 -27.00 -13.57 1.96
CA PRO A 8 -26.00 -13.29 2.99
C PRO A 8 -24.63 -13.89 2.64
N LEU A 9 -24.59 -15.00 1.90
CA LEU A 9 -23.34 -15.62 1.47
C LEU A 9 -22.57 -14.72 0.49
N PHE A 10 -23.27 -14.16 -0.51
CA PHE A 10 -22.66 -13.21 -1.44
C PHE A 10 -22.26 -11.90 -0.77
N ALA A 11 -23.06 -11.42 0.19
CA ALA A 11 -22.71 -10.23 0.97
C ALA A 11 -21.44 -10.46 1.81
N LEU A 12 -21.28 -11.64 2.42
CA LEU A 12 -20.06 -11.97 3.15
C LEU A 12 -18.85 -12.07 2.21
N LEU A 13 -19.00 -12.70 1.04
CA LEU A 13 -17.94 -12.80 0.04
C LEU A 13 -17.51 -11.42 -0.47
N SER A 14 -18.45 -10.51 -0.75
CA SER A 14 -18.11 -9.18 -1.24
C SER A 14 -17.38 -8.34 -0.19
N ILE A 15 -17.75 -8.45 1.09
CA ILE A 15 -17.04 -7.78 2.18
C ILE A 15 -15.60 -8.30 2.30
N VAL A 16 -15.42 -9.62 2.25
CA VAL A 16 -14.07 -10.24 2.30
C VAL A 16 -13.23 -9.78 1.11
N ILE A 17 -13.76 -9.83 -0.11
CA ILE A 17 -13.02 -9.40 -1.31
C ILE A 17 -12.69 -7.92 -1.23
N GLY A 18 -13.64 -7.08 -0.82
CA GLY A 18 -13.43 -5.64 -0.71
C GLY A 18 -12.38 -5.26 0.34
N THR A 19 -12.40 -5.90 1.51
CA THR A 19 -11.43 -5.66 2.59
C THR A 19 -10.03 -6.13 2.21
N VAL A 20 -9.90 -7.31 1.61
CA VAL A 20 -8.63 -7.85 1.14
C VAL A 20 -8.07 -6.98 0.01
N ALA A 21 -8.87 -6.69 -1.02
CA ALA A 21 -8.43 -5.84 -2.13
C ALA A 21 -8.02 -4.43 -1.66
N PHE A 22 -8.74 -3.85 -0.70
CA PHE A 22 -8.40 -2.56 -0.13
C PHE A 22 -7.08 -2.60 0.64
N GLN A 23 -6.89 -3.57 1.55
CA GLN A 23 -5.63 -3.73 2.28
C GLN A 23 -4.45 -3.93 1.35
N TYR A 24 -4.53 -4.86 0.39
CA TYR A 24 -3.47 -5.08 -0.58
C TYR A 24 -3.19 -3.83 -1.43
N SER A 25 -4.23 -3.09 -1.83
CA SER A 25 -4.03 -1.85 -2.61
C SER A 25 -3.36 -0.75 -1.80
N MET A 26 -3.68 -0.66 -0.50
CA MET A 26 -3.13 0.35 0.40
C MET A 26 -1.67 0.03 0.74
N GLU A 27 -1.38 -1.21 1.12
CA GLU A 27 -0.02 -1.70 1.36
C GLU A 27 0.85 -1.57 0.10
N TYR A 28 0.31 -1.94 -1.07
CA TYR A 28 1.00 -1.75 -2.35
C TYR A 28 1.24 -0.28 -2.69
N SER A 29 0.30 0.63 -2.38
CA SER A 29 0.52 2.06 -2.60
C SER A 29 1.59 2.63 -1.67
N GLU A 30 1.60 2.21 -0.41
CA GLU A 30 2.54 2.67 0.61
C GLU A 30 3.97 2.22 0.29
N GLU A 31 4.16 0.94 -0.08
CA GLU A 31 5.46 0.43 -0.53
C GLU A 31 5.99 1.20 -1.75
N ARG A 32 5.10 1.52 -2.71
CA ARG A 32 5.49 2.20 -3.95
C ARG A 32 5.85 3.67 -3.73
N GLU A 33 5.15 4.35 -2.84
CA GLU A 33 5.49 5.72 -2.44
C GLU A 33 6.83 5.77 -1.72
N LEU A 34 7.08 4.80 -0.84
CA LEU A 34 8.36 4.64 -0.16
C LEU A 34 9.52 4.35 -1.14
N GLU A 35 9.33 3.42 -2.08
CA GLU A 35 10.33 3.12 -3.11
C GLU A 35 10.65 4.36 -3.96
N ASN A 36 9.63 5.11 -4.38
CA ASN A 36 9.82 6.34 -5.15
C ASN A 36 10.59 7.40 -4.35
N LEU A 37 10.31 7.53 -3.05
CA LEU A 37 11.03 8.44 -2.18
C LEU A 37 12.51 8.05 -2.06
N ILE A 38 12.80 6.76 -1.86
CA ILE A 38 14.16 6.24 -1.77
C ILE A 38 14.93 6.50 -3.07
N ILE A 39 14.32 6.20 -4.22
CA ILE A 39 14.92 6.45 -5.54
C ILE A 39 15.19 7.94 -5.73
N SER A 40 14.23 8.80 -5.44
CA SER A 40 14.37 10.26 -5.60
C SER A 40 15.49 10.83 -4.72
N CYS A 41 15.55 10.43 -3.44
CA CYS A 41 16.64 10.88 -2.57
C CYS A 41 18.01 10.33 -3.00
N MET A 42 18.08 9.07 -3.50
CA MET A 42 19.33 8.50 -4.02
C MET A 42 19.79 9.18 -5.30
N GLU A 43 18.88 9.54 -6.20
CA GLU A 43 19.21 10.27 -7.44
C GLU A 43 19.76 11.67 -7.13
N GLN A 44 19.22 12.34 -6.11
CA GLN A 44 19.63 13.68 -5.73
C GLN A 44 20.97 13.73 -4.99
N PHE A 45 21.22 12.81 -4.07
CA PHE A 45 22.35 12.87 -3.14
C PHE A 45 23.40 11.77 -3.33
N GLY A 46 23.11 10.75 -4.14
CA GLY A 46 23.98 9.58 -4.34
C GLY A 46 23.87 8.54 -3.22
N HIS A 47 24.32 7.32 -3.51
CA HIS A 47 24.08 6.11 -2.71
C HIS A 47 24.63 6.09 -1.26
N TYR A 48 25.44 7.08 -0.85
CA TYR A 48 26.16 7.07 0.44
C TYR A 48 26.34 8.46 1.07
N SER A 49 25.52 9.44 0.71
CA SER A 49 25.59 10.78 1.30
C SER A 49 24.83 10.84 2.63
N ASP A 50 25.37 11.53 3.64
CA ASP A 50 24.62 11.85 4.87
C ASP A 50 23.34 12.65 4.56
N GLU A 51 23.32 13.36 3.43
CA GLU A 51 22.15 14.08 2.94
C GLU A 51 21.04 13.12 2.45
N LEU A 52 21.37 11.90 2.02
CA LEU A 52 20.39 10.84 1.71
C LEU A 52 19.59 10.46 2.96
N VAL A 53 20.29 10.23 4.07
CA VAL A 53 19.66 9.90 5.36
C VAL A 53 18.76 11.04 5.83
N SER A 54 19.20 12.28 5.65
CA SER A 54 18.41 13.48 5.96
C SER A 54 17.16 13.62 5.07
N CYS A 55 17.27 13.31 3.77
CA CYS A 55 16.17 13.35 2.81
C CYS A 55 15.09 12.30 3.13
N LEU A 56 15.51 11.07 3.43
CA LEU A 56 14.61 9.99 3.87
C LEU A 56 13.91 10.37 5.18
N ASN A 57 14.66 10.83 6.19
CA ASN A 57 14.12 11.12 7.52
C ASN A 57 13.20 12.35 7.59
N LYS A 58 13.21 13.25 6.59
CA LYS A 58 12.30 14.41 6.54
C LYS A 58 10.97 14.11 5.87
N ASN A 59 10.93 13.07 5.04
CA ASN A 59 9.79 12.73 4.17
C ASN A 59 9.12 11.40 4.55
N LEU A 60 9.71 10.66 5.50
CA LEU A 60 9.11 9.53 6.21
C LEU A 60 8.29 10.03 7.41
#